data_AF-Q5WBY7-F1
#
_entry.id   AF-Q5WBY7-F1
#
_cell.length_a   1.000
_cell.length_b   1.000
_cell.length_c   1.000
_cell.angle_alpha   90.00
_cell.angle_beta   90.00
_cell.angle_gamma   90.00
#
_symmetry.space_group_name_H-M   'P 1'
#
loop_
_entity.id
_entity.type
_entity.pdbx_description
1 polymer ?
#
loop_
_entity_poly.entity_id
_entity_poly.type
_entity_poly.pdbx_seq_one_letter_code
_entity_poly.pdbx_strand_id
1 'polypeptide(L)'
;MTWHNQDPLNLSKEEWINLLQDEKVFNKIGLEMVFFVYKQPNYQSNATEIGEALGGVSQQQVTAWNRSIAKKIYQKLQKEPPFNSRGGKRYWNVLFDGAVERELDDKGNFIWKLRPSLVSALKRLGTSCNKTAKIES
;
A
#
# COMPACT_ATOMS: atom_id res chain seq x y z
N MET A 1 -3.78 16.29 -11.18
CA MET A 1 -3.80 15.35 -10.03
C MET A 1 -2.47 15.40 -9.32
N THR A 2 -2.40 16.25 -8.30
CA THR A 2 -1.25 16.39 -7.41
C THR A 2 -1.40 15.41 -6.24
N TRP A 3 -0.38 14.58 -6.01
CA TRP A 3 -0.33 13.56 -4.96
C TRP A 3 0.70 14.02 -3.94
N HIS A 4 0.32 14.09 -2.66
CA HIS A 4 1.08 14.84 -1.66
C HIS A 4 1.86 13.97 -0.68
N ASN A 5 1.77 12.62 -0.77
CA ASN A 5 2.30 11.70 0.24
C ASN A 5 1.88 12.17 1.64
N GLN A 6 0.59 12.11 1.93
CA GLN A 6 0.02 12.80 3.09
C GLN A 6 0.47 12.24 4.46
N ASP A 7 1.14 11.08 4.50
CA ASP A 7 1.69 10.48 5.71
C ASP A 7 3.15 10.92 5.96
N PRO A 8 3.54 11.27 7.20
CA PRO A 8 4.87 11.79 7.51
C PRO A 8 5.99 10.74 7.34
N LEU A 9 5.68 9.45 7.21
CA LEU A 9 6.69 8.44 6.93
C LEU A 9 7.22 8.61 5.50
N ASN A 10 8.36 9.28 5.35
CA ASN A 10 9.07 9.37 4.06
C ASN A 10 10.01 8.17 3.86
N LEU A 11 9.42 7.00 3.59
CA LEU A 11 10.17 5.76 3.40
C LEU A 11 10.81 5.70 2.01
N SER A 12 12.11 5.44 1.99
CA SER A 12 12.90 5.15 0.80
C SER A 12 12.49 3.82 0.16
N LYS A 13 12.97 3.60 -1.07
CA LYS A 13 12.76 2.34 -1.80
C LYS A 13 13.34 1.15 -1.01
N GLU A 14 14.53 1.31 -0.44
CA GLU A 14 15.25 0.30 0.33
C GLU A 14 14.51 -0.05 1.63
N GLU A 15 13.97 0.95 2.35
CA GLU A 15 13.13 0.71 3.53
C GLU A 15 11.85 -0.05 3.16
N TRP A 16 11.21 0.30 2.05
CA TRP A 16 10.04 -0.45 1.57
C TRP A 16 10.37 -1.90 1.21
N ILE A 17 11.52 -2.16 0.57
CA ILE A 17 11.97 -3.52 0.27
C ILE A 17 12.10 -4.33 1.57
N ASN A 18 12.76 -3.76 2.59
CA ASN A 18 12.94 -4.42 3.88
C ASN A 18 11.59 -4.70 4.56
N LEU A 19 10.64 -3.76 4.51
CA LEU A 19 9.30 -3.94 5.07
C LEU A 19 8.49 -5.01 4.33
N LEU A 20 8.53 -5.01 2.99
CA LEU A 20 7.83 -5.99 2.14
C LEU A 20 8.35 -7.42 2.34
N GLN A 21 9.60 -7.58 2.78
CA GLN A 21 10.20 -8.88 3.09
C GLN A 21 10.02 -9.31 4.55
N ASP A 22 9.53 -8.42 5.42
CA ASP A 22 9.28 -8.73 6.83
C ASP A 22 7.85 -9.28 7.02
N GLU A 23 7.73 -10.60 7.15
CA GLU A 23 6.45 -11.29 7.33
C GLU A 23 5.67 -10.85 8.59
N LYS A 24 6.36 -10.27 9.60
CA LYS A 24 5.69 -9.71 10.78
C LYS A 24 4.93 -8.43 10.42
N VAL A 25 5.43 -7.67 9.43
CA VAL A 25 4.80 -6.46 8.91
C VAL A 25 3.80 -6.81 7.80
N PHE A 26 4.28 -7.40 6.70
CA PHE A 26 3.50 -7.80 5.56
C PHE A 26 3.25 -9.31 5.58
N ASN A 27 2.05 -9.71 5.98
CA ASN A 27 1.61 -11.07 5.79
C ASN A 27 1.19 -11.31 4.32
N LYS A 28 0.94 -12.57 3.96
CA LYS A 28 0.54 -12.99 2.61
C LYS A 28 -0.57 -12.11 2.01
N ILE A 29 -1.66 -11.89 2.76
CA ILE A 29 -2.79 -11.08 2.26
C ILE A 29 -2.42 -9.61 2.07
N GLY A 30 -1.53 -9.06 2.90
CA GLY A 30 -1.02 -7.70 2.75
C GLY A 30 -0.17 -7.53 1.49
N LEU A 31 0.64 -8.54 1.17
CA LEU A 31 1.40 -8.59 -0.08
C LEU A 31 0.47 -8.68 -1.30
N GLU A 32 -0.50 -9.59 -1.26
CA GLU A 32 -1.49 -9.75 -2.34
C GLU A 32 -2.24 -8.44 -2.61
N MET A 33 -2.64 -7.72 -1.56
CA MET A 33 -3.27 -6.40 -1.66
C MET A 33 -2.39 -5.38 -2.39
N VAL A 34 -1.14 -5.17 -1.96
CA VAL A 34 -0.28 -4.17 -2.61
C VAL A 34 0.14 -4.60 -4.02
N PHE A 35 0.30 -5.90 -4.27
CA PHE A 35 0.58 -6.42 -5.61
C PHE A 35 -0.60 -6.27 -6.57
N PHE A 36 -1.82 -6.47 -6.08
CA PHE A 36 -3.02 -6.23 -6.89
C PHE A 36 -3.06 -4.77 -7.35
N VAL A 37 -2.94 -3.81 -6.42
CA VAL A 37 -2.97 -2.37 -6.76
C VAL A 37 -1.80 -1.98 -7.67
N TYR A 38 -0.63 -2.58 -7.49
CA TYR A 38 0.53 -2.38 -8.37
C TYR A 38 0.29 -2.79 -9.82
N LYS A 39 -0.58 -3.79 -10.06
CA LYS A 39 -0.93 -4.23 -11.42
C LYS A 39 -2.02 -3.37 -12.07
N GLN A 40 -2.70 -2.53 -11.31
CA GLN A 40 -3.76 -1.67 -11.83
C GLN A 40 -3.18 -0.47 -12.60
N PRO A 41 -3.92 0.08 -13.57
CA PRO A 41 -3.56 1.32 -14.24
C PRO A 41 -3.23 2.42 -13.24
N ASN A 42 -2.16 3.18 -13.49
CA ASN A 42 -1.70 4.27 -12.62
C ASN A 42 -1.35 3.87 -11.16
N TYR A 43 -1.22 2.56 -10.88
CA TYR A 43 -0.95 2.02 -9.54
C TYR A 43 -2.04 2.41 -8.52
N GLN A 44 -3.30 2.47 -8.97
CA GLN A 44 -4.43 2.89 -8.16
C GLN A 44 -5.61 1.92 -8.27
N SER A 45 -6.41 1.81 -7.21
CA SER A 45 -7.66 1.04 -7.15
C SER A 45 -8.52 1.56 -5.99
N ASN A 46 -9.59 0.87 -5.63
CA ASN A 46 -10.40 1.15 -4.44
C ASN A 46 -10.55 -0.11 -3.57
N ALA A 47 -10.98 0.08 -2.32
CA ALA A 47 -11.11 -1.03 -1.38
C ALA A 47 -12.14 -2.10 -1.80
N THR A 48 -13.13 -1.72 -2.62
CA THR A 48 -14.14 -2.64 -3.14
C THR A 48 -13.53 -3.57 -4.19
N GLU A 49 -12.83 -3.03 -5.19
CA GLU A 49 -12.15 -3.78 -6.25
C GLU A 49 -11.07 -4.72 -5.69
N ILE A 50 -10.30 -4.25 -4.70
CA ILE A 50 -9.33 -5.10 -3.98
C ILE A 50 -10.06 -6.26 -3.31
N GLY A 51 -11.19 -5.99 -2.64
CA GLY A 51 -11.94 -7.00 -1.91
C GLY A 51 -12.51 -8.07 -2.84
N GLU A 52 -13.08 -7.65 -3.97
CA GLU A 52 -13.56 -8.53 -5.04
C GLU A 52 -12.43 -9.43 -5.55
N ALA A 53 -11.26 -8.86 -5.85
CA ALA A 53 -10.12 -9.59 -6.39
C ALA A 53 -9.47 -10.58 -5.41
N LEU A 54 -9.55 -10.31 -4.10
CA LEU A 54 -8.93 -11.14 -3.05
C LEU A 54 -9.92 -12.13 -2.40
N GLY A 55 -10.91 -12.59 -3.18
CA GLY A 55 -11.84 -13.63 -2.75
C GLY A 55 -13.21 -13.11 -2.28
N GLY A 56 -13.64 -11.94 -2.77
CA GLY A 56 -14.98 -11.42 -2.49
C GLY A 56 -15.17 -10.91 -1.06
N VAL A 57 -14.13 -10.33 -0.46
CA VAL A 57 -14.23 -9.74 0.88
C VAL A 57 -14.75 -8.31 0.84
N SER A 58 -15.29 -7.82 1.96
CA SER A 58 -15.83 -6.46 2.04
C SER A 58 -14.74 -5.38 2.02
N GLN A 59 -15.10 -4.18 1.55
CA GLN A 59 -14.22 -3.00 1.61
C GLN A 59 -13.75 -2.66 3.04
N GLN A 60 -14.58 -2.97 4.06
CA GLN A 60 -14.22 -2.77 5.47
C GLN A 60 -13.10 -3.71 5.89
N GLN A 61 -13.13 -4.96 5.41
CA GLN A 61 -12.08 -5.94 5.67
C GLN A 61 -10.75 -5.53 5.02
N VAL A 62 -10.79 -5.04 3.78
CA VAL A 62 -9.60 -4.48 3.09
C VAL A 62 -9.03 -3.28 3.85
N THR A 63 -9.90 -2.38 4.31
CA THR A 63 -9.49 -1.23 5.14
C THR A 63 -8.88 -1.66 6.48
N ALA A 64 -9.39 -2.72 7.09
CA ALA A 64 -8.81 -3.30 8.30
C ALA A 64 -7.41 -3.89 8.05
N TRP A 65 -7.19 -4.57 6.91
CA TRP A 65 -5.87 -5.06 6.52
C TRP A 65 -4.87 -3.93 6.32
N ASN A 66 -5.24 -2.89 5.54
CA ASN A 66 -4.41 -1.70 5.35
C ASN A 66 -4.00 -1.08 6.70
N ARG A 67 -4.97 -0.86 7.59
CA ARG A 67 -4.71 -0.29 8.93
C ARG A 67 -3.81 -1.18 9.78
N SER A 68 -3.96 -2.49 9.72
CA SER A 68 -3.12 -3.45 10.45
C SER A 68 -1.66 -3.36 10.01
N ILE A 69 -1.41 -3.34 8.70
CA ILE A 69 -0.05 -3.23 8.14
C ILE A 69 0.56 -1.87 8.51
N ALA A 70 -0.19 -0.78 8.33
CA ALA A 70 0.24 0.56 8.70
C ALA A 70 0.66 0.66 10.19
N LYS A 71 -0.11 0.06 11.11
CA LYS A 71 0.25 -0.02 12.53
C LYS A 71 1.58 -0.75 12.74
N LYS A 72 1.77 -1.88 12.08
CA LYS A 72 2.99 -2.68 12.17
C LYS A 72 4.20 -1.94 11.62
N ILE A 73 4.05 -1.16 10.55
CA ILE A 73 5.12 -0.30 10.02
C ILE A 73 5.54 0.73 11.08
N TYR A 74 4.59 1.47 11.66
CA TYR A 74 4.90 2.44 12.71
C TYR A 74 5.59 1.79 13.92
N GLN A 75 5.10 0.63 14.36
CA GLN A 75 5.71 -0.14 15.45
C GLN A 75 7.15 -0.58 15.11
N LYS A 76 7.36 -1.14 13.91
CA LYS A 76 8.68 -1.60 13.45
C LYS A 76 9.69 -0.47 13.39
N LEU A 77 9.25 0.72 12.96
CA LEU A 77 10.08 1.92 12.85
C LEU A 77 10.21 2.69 14.18
N GLN A 78 9.50 2.25 15.24
CA GLN A 78 9.45 2.92 16.54
C GLN A 78 9.05 4.40 16.42
N LYS A 79 8.06 4.68 15.56
CA LYS A 79 7.52 6.04 15.31
C LYS A 79 6.06 6.12 15.72
N GLU A 80 5.62 7.30 16.13
CA GLU A 80 4.21 7.57 16.42
C GLU A 80 3.47 8.03 15.15
N PRO A 81 2.26 7.49 14.88
CA PRO A 81 1.43 7.96 13.79
C PRO A 81 0.81 9.32 14.10
N PRO A 82 0.55 10.14 13.08
CA PRO A 82 -0.14 11.41 13.26
C PRO A 82 -1.58 11.20 13.71
N PHE A 83 -2.16 12.21 14.33
CA PHE A 83 -3.58 12.24 14.64
C PHE A 83 -4.41 12.57 13.39
N ASN A 84 -5.63 12.06 13.33
CA ASN A 84 -6.66 12.46 12.38
C ASN A 84 -7.44 13.67 12.93
N SER A 85 -8.33 14.24 12.10
CA SER A 85 -9.15 15.40 12.47
C SER A 85 -10.10 15.16 13.66
N ARG A 86 -10.32 13.90 14.05
CA ARG A 86 -11.16 13.49 15.19
C ARG A 86 -10.32 13.06 16.41
N GLY A 87 -9.01 13.31 16.42
CA GLY A 87 -8.11 12.98 17.54
C GLY A 87 -7.68 11.51 17.64
N GLY A 88 -8.07 10.65 16.69
CA GLY A 88 -7.60 9.26 16.62
C GLY A 88 -6.31 9.11 15.81
N LYS A 89 -5.55 8.04 15.99
CA LYS A 89 -4.34 7.76 15.17
C LYS A 89 -4.71 7.50 13.70
N ARG A 90 -4.02 8.17 12.76
CA ARG A 90 -4.23 8.07 11.31
C ARG A 90 -3.28 7.02 10.71
N TYR A 91 -3.85 6.08 9.96
CA TYR A 91 -3.11 4.95 9.38
C TYR A 91 -3.44 4.68 7.90
N TRP A 92 -4.49 5.31 7.37
CA TRP A 92 -5.04 4.94 6.07
C TRP A 92 -4.12 5.31 4.91
N ASN A 93 -3.25 6.32 5.10
CA ASN A 93 -2.38 6.89 4.07
C ASN A 93 -0.91 6.45 4.13
N VAL A 94 -0.59 5.35 4.84
CA VAL A 94 0.80 4.86 4.96
C VAL A 94 1.26 4.12 3.71
N LEU A 95 0.44 3.16 3.24
CA LEU A 95 0.69 2.36 2.03
C LEU A 95 0.24 3.10 0.76
N PHE A 96 -0.90 3.77 0.87
CA PHE A 96 -1.59 4.42 -0.23
C PHE A 96 -1.65 5.92 0.02
N ASP A 97 -1.60 6.72 -1.04
CA ASP A 97 -1.90 8.14 -1.01
C ASP A 97 -3.31 8.37 -1.57
N GLY A 98 -3.96 9.43 -1.09
CA GLY A 98 -5.24 9.91 -1.63
C GLY A 98 -5.01 11.08 -2.60
N ALA A 99 -5.84 11.19 -3.64
CA ALA A 99 -5.78 12.32 -4.55
C ALA A 99 -6.53 13.52 -3.96
N VAL A 100 -5.83 14.62 -3.69
CA VAL A 100 -6.45 15.84 -3.12
C VAL A 100 -7.51 16.44 -4.06
N GLU A 101 -7.30 16.34 -5.37
CA GLU A 101 -8.21 16.89 -6.38
C GLU A 101 -9.39 15.97 -6.71
N ARG A 102 -9.25 14.66 -6.48
CA ARG A 102 -10.28 13.66 -6.80
C ARG A 102 -10.11 12.44 -5.90
N GLU A 103 -10.72 12.52 -4.73
CA GLU A 103 -10.65 11.44 -3.74
C GLU A 103 -11.53 10.24 -4.12
N LEU A 104 -12.55 10.44 -4.97
CA LEU A 104 -13.55 9.44 -5.32
C LEU A 104 -13.55 9.06 -6.82
N ASP A 105 -13.79 7.77 -7.10
CA ASP A 105 -14.08 7.28 -8.45
C ASP A 105 -15.52 7.63 -8.91
N ASP A 106 -15.88 7.27 -10.14
CA ASP A 106 -17.22 7.55 -10.69
C ASP A 106 -18.36 6.83 -9.93
N LYS A 107 -18.02 5.85 -9.08
CA LYS A 107 -18.95 5.09 -8.24
C LYS A 107 -18.97 5.58 -6.78
N GLY A 108 -18.23 6.65 -6.47
CA GLY A 108 -18.15 7.21 -5.11
C GLY A 108 -17.23 6.45 -4.15
N ASN A 109 -16.34 5.57 -4.64
CA ASN A 109 -15.35 4.89 -3.80
C ASN A 109 -14.06 5.70 -3.68
N PHE A 110 -13.43 5.66 -2.51
CA PHE A 110 -12.12 6.28 -2.31
C PHE A 110 -11.04 5.63 -3.17
N ILE A 111 -10.34 6.46 -3.96
CA ILE A 111 -9.21 6.03 -4.78
C ILE A 111 -7.96 5.93 -3.89
N TRP A 112 -7.34 4.77 -3.91
CA TRP A 112 -6.08 4.47 -3.24
C TRP A 112 -4.98 4.30 -4.27
N LYS A 113 -3.93 5.11 -4.19
CA LYS A 113 -2.77 5.01 -5.07
C LYS A 113 -1.52 4.61 -4.31
N LEU A 114 -0.75 3.65 -4.80
CA LEU A 114 0.51 3.30 -4.15
C LEU A 114 1.50 4.46 -4.15
N ARG A 115 2.23 4.61 -3.05
CA ARG A 115 3.28 5.63 -2.95
C ARG A 115 4.41 5.38 -3.96
N PRO A 116 5.00 6.43 -4.57
CA PRO A 116 6.03 6.24 -5.61
C PRO A 116 7.24 5.40 -5.19
N SER A 117 7.72 5.55 -3.94
CA SER A 117 8.83 4.75 -3.42
C SER A 117 8.46 3.28 -3.20
N LEU A 118 7.20 3.00 -2.84
CA LEU A 118 6.66 1.64 -2.71
C LEU A 118 6.51 0.98 -4.11
N VAL A 119 6.01 1.70 -5.10
CA VAL A 119 5.97 1.24 -6.50
C VAL A 119 7.37 0.87 -6.99
N SER A 120 8.36 1.71 -6.68
CA SER A 120 9.77 1.47 -7.04
C SER A 120 10.33 0.20 -6.36
N ALA A 121 9.96 -0.04 -5.10
CA ALA A 121 10.34 -1.24 -4.37
C ALA A 121 9.71 -2.50 -4.97
N LEU A 122 8.41 -2.49 -5.26
CA LEU A 122 7.69 -3.60 -5.88
C LEU A 122 8.25 -3.92 -7.28
N LYS A 123 8.55 -2.90 -8.09
CA LYS A 123 9.22 -3.07 -9.39
C LYS A 123 10.58 -3.74 -9.25
N ARG A 124 11.39 -3.34 -8.26
CA ARG A 124 12.69 -3.96 -7.99
C ARG A 124 12.54 -5.44 -7.61
N LEU A 125 11.62 -5.76 -6.70
CA LEU A 125 11.37 -7.14 -6.27
C LEU A 125 10.89 -8.03 -7.42
N GLY A 126 9.94 -7.54 -8.25
CA GLY A 126 9.50 -8.25 -9.45
C GLY A 126 10.59 -8.44 -10.49
N THR A 127 11.49 -7.44 -10.65
CA THR A 127 12.63 -7.55 -11.58
C THR A 127 13.69 -8.52 -11.08
N SER A 128 13.92 -8.60 -9.76
CA SER A 128 14.87 -9.55 -9.17
C SER A 128 14.42 -11.01 -9.35
N CYS A 129 13.11 -11.29 -9.29
CA CYS A 129 12.57 -12.62 -9.56
C CYS A 129 12.80 -13.07 -11.02
N ASN A 130 12.74 -12.14 -11.98
CA ASN A 130 12.97 -12.44 -13.41
C ASN A 130 14.46 -12.60 -13.80
N LYS A 131 15.40 -12.15 -12.95
CA LYS A 131 16.84 -12.29 -13.23
C LYS A 131 17.40 -13.65 -12.84
N THR A 132 16.78 -14.34 -11.89
CA THR A 132 17.16 -15.70 -11.50
C THR A 132 16.69 -16.76 -12.51
N ALA A 133 15.76 -16.41 -13.40
CA ALA A 133 15.22 -17.31 -14.43
C ALA A 133 15.96 -17.26 -15.79
N LYS A 134 17.10 -16.55 -15.88
CA LYS A 134 17.86 -16.38 -17.14
C LYS A 134 19.33 -16.85 -17.08
N ILE A 135 19.68 -17.69 -16.12
CA ILE A 135 21.01 -18.33 -16.06
C ILE A 135 20.88 -19.85 -16.18
N GLU A 136 19.96 -20.33 -17.00
CA GLU A 136 19.92 -21.71 -17.49
C GLU A 136 19.33 -21.68 -18.91
N SER A 137 20.19 -21.42 -19.91
CA SER A 137 19.91 -21.61 -21.34
C SER A 137 21.23 -21.82 -22.07
#